data_AF-A0AAE1X404-F1
#
_entry.id   AF-A0AAE1X404-F1
#
_cell.length_a   1.000
_cell.length_b   1.000
_cell.length_c   1.000
_cell.angle_alpha   90.00
_cell.angle_beta   90.00
_cell.angle_gamma   90.00
#
_symmetry.space_group_name_H-M   'P 1'
#
loop_
_entity.id
_entity.type
_entity.pdbx_description
1 polymer ?
#
loop_
_entity_poly.entity_id
_entity_poly.type
_entity_poly.pdbx_seq_one_letter_code
_entity_poly.pdbx_strand_id
1 'polypeptide(L)'
;MPTGMGNLSKLQTLKAFIVGKNDGCGIGELKNMNDITGSFCISRLENVTNAEEAKQAALADKQRIDKLELRWHDHGNDNSQDTAEILECLQPHFHLKELEIISLVVRSFLVG
;
A
#
# COMPACT_ATOMS: atom_id res chain seq x y z
N MET A 1 5.37 -5.94 8.21
CA MET A 1 6.70 -6.06 7.58
C MET A 1 7.79 -5.90 8.62
N PRO A 2 9.01 -6.44 8.42
CA PRO A 2 10.17 -6.11 9.27
C PRO A 2 10.45 -4.60 9.24
N THR A 3 10.86 -4.04 10.38
CA THR A 3 11.23 -2.63 10.48
C THR A 3 12.44 -2.32 9.60
N GLY A 4 12.39 -1.21 8.85
CA GLY A 4 13.51 -0.76 8.01
C GLY A 4 13.63 -1.48 6.67
N MET A 5 12.56 -2.15 6.21
CA MET A 5 12.51 -2.81 4.89
C MET A 5 12.78 -1.81 3.74
N GLY A 6 12.46 -0.53 3.92
CA GLY A 6 12.72 0.55 2.98
C GLY A 6 14.20 0.80 2.69
N ASN A 7 15.11 0.30 3.53
CA ASN A 7 16.55 0.36 3.31
C ASN A 7 17.04 -0.56 2.18
N LEU A 8 16.21 -1.54 1.77
CA LEU A 8 16.51 -2.45 0.67
C LEU A 8 16.20 -1.79 -0.68
N SER A 9 16.80 -0.64 -0.96
CA SER A 9 16.53 0.20 -2.14
C SER A 9 16.79 -0.50 -3.49
N LYS A 10 17.67 -1.51 -3.49
CA LYS A 10 18.02 -2.35 -4.66
C LYS A 10 17.19 -3.63 -4.79
N LEU A 11 16.19 -3.83 -3.93
CA LEU A 11 15.33 -5.00 -3.98
C LEU A 11 14.41 -4.93 -5.21
N GLN A 12 14.55 -5.92 -6.10
CA GLN A 12 13.74 -6.01 -7.32
C GLN A 12 12.50 -6.89 -7.16
N THR A 13 12.61 -7.96 -6.35
CA THR A 13 11.54 -8.93 -6.15
C THR A 13 10.94 -8.74 -4.76
N LEU A 14 9.81 -8.05 -4.72
CA LEU A 14 8.96 -7.96 -3.54
C LEU A 14 7.51 -8.15 -4.02
N LYS A 15 6.85 -9.23 -3.60
CA LYS A 15 5.47 -9.52 -4.06
C LYS A 15 4.42 -8.70 -3.32
N ALA A 16 4.65 -8.43 -2.03
CA ALA A 16 3.71 -7.73 -1.20
C ALA A 16 4.43 -6.87 -0.16
N PHE A 17 3.83 -5.74 0.21
CA PHE A 17 4.17 -4.91 1.35
C PHE A 17 2.97 -4.82 2.28
N ILE A 18 3.18 -5.15 3.56
CA ILE A 18 2.14 -5.12 4.59
C ILE A 18 2.38 -3.88 5.46
N VAL A 19 1.53 -2.87 5.30
CA VAL A 19 1.59 -1.61 6.05
C VAL A 19 1.30 -1.90 7.52
N GLY A 20 2.21 -1.49 8.40
CA GLY A 20 2.04 -1.57 9.85
C GLY A 20 1.77 -0.21 10.47
N LYS A 21 1.35 -0.22 11.74
CA LYS A 21 1.04 0.99 12.53
C LYS A 21 2.24 1.53 13.31
N ASN A 22 3.34 0.79 13.37
CA ASN A 22 4.53 1.15 14.16
C ASN A 22 5.57 1.86 13.28
N ASP A 23 6.46 2.60 13.92
CA ASP A 23 7.58 3.26 13.22
C ASP A 23 8.43 2.27 12.43
N GLY A 24 8.83 2.71 11.23
CA GLY A 24 9.65 1.93 10.29
C GLY A 24 8.96 0.73 9.67
N CYS A 25 7.63 0.60 9.80
CA CYS A 25 6.84 -0.37 9.03
C CYS A 25 5.61 0.26 8.33
N GLY A 26 5.51 1.60 8.36
CA GLY A 26 4.50 2.36 7.62
C GLY A 26 4.76 2.40 6.11
N ILE A 27 3.83 2.96 5.36
CA ILE A 27 3.89 2.96 3.89
C ILE A 27 5.04 3.82 3.34
N GLY A 28 5.50 4.82 4.10
CA GLY A 28 6.64 5.66 3.74
C GLY A 28 7.98 4.92 3.57
N GLU A 29 8.10 3.70 4.11
CA GLU A 29 9.26 2.82 3.84
C GLU A 29 9.42 2.53 2.33
N LEU A 30 8.33 2.55 1.56
CA LEU A 30 8.37 2.31 0.12
C LEU A 30 9.07 3.43 -0.65
N LYS A 31 9.24 4.63 -0.09
CA LYS A 31 9.79 5.82 -0.77
C LYS A 31 11.04 5.54 -1.61
N ASN A 32 11.96 4.73 -1.09
CA ASN A 32 13.26 4.47 -1.71
C ASN A 32 13.33 3.13 -2.46
N MET A 33 12.25 2.33 -2.46
CA MET A 33 12.20 1.00 -3.07
C MET A 33 11.72 1.09 -4.53
N ASN A 34 12.47 1.78 -5.39
CA ASN A 34 12.05 2.07 -6.77
C ASN A 34 12.46 1.00 -7.78
N ASP A 35 13.35 0.08 -7.38
CA ASP A 35 13.80 -1.03 -8.22
C ASP A 35 12.83 -2.23 -8.24
N ILE A 36 11.73 -2.17 -7.49
CA ILE A 36 10.68 -3.23 -7.46
C ILE A 36 10.10 -3.41 -8.87
N THR A 37 9.94 -4.67 -9.28
CA THR A 37 9.49 -5.03 -10.63
C THR A 37 8.31 -5.99 -10.63
N GLY A 38 7.55 -6.00 -11.74
CA GLY A 38 6.51 -6.99 -12.00
C GLY A 38 5.22 -6.73 -11.21
N SER A 39 4.70 -7.75 -10.53
CA SER A 39 3.45 -7.63 -9.74
C SER A 39 3.77 -7.29 -8.29
N PHE A 40 3.13 -6.24 -7.78
CA PHE A 40 3.31 -5.73 -6.43
C PHE A 40 1.98 -5.47 -5.73
N CYS A 41 1.85 -5.95 -4.50
CA CYS A 41 0.67 -5.74 -3.66
C CYS A 41 1.01 -4.86 -2.45
N ILE A 42 0.16 -3.91 -2.12
CA ILE A 42 0.21 -3.16 -0.86
C ILE A 42 -1.05 -3.49 -0.08
N SER A 43 -0.86 -4.07 1.10
CA SER A 43 -1.95 -4.56 1.95
C SER A 43 -1.98 -3.83 3.27
N ARG A 44 -3.18 -3.80 3.87
CA ARG A 44 -3.50 -3.11 5.11
C ARG A 44 -3.44 -1.59 5.01
N LEU A 45 -3.90 -1.00 3.90
CA LEU A 45 -3.87 0.46 3.76
C LEU A 45 -4.84 1.16 4.72
N GLU A 46 -5.74 0.44 5.41
CA GLU A 46 -6.49 0.97 6.57
C GLU A 46 -5.57 1.48 7.70
N ASN A 47 -4.27 1.15 7.67
CA ASN A 47 -3.26 1.68 8.59
C ASN A 47 -2.66 3.02 8.15
N VAL A 48 -2.91 3.47 6.91
CA VAL A 48 -2.46 4.77 6.42
C VAL A 48 -3.41 5.83 6.95
N THR A 49 -2.87 6.80 7.69
CA THR A 49 -3.70 7.71 8.51
C THR A 49 -4.12 8.98 7.79
N ASN A 50 -3.40 9.37 6.72
CA ASN A 50 -3.68 10.60 5.98
C ASN A 50 -3.03 10.57 4.58
N ALA A 51 -3.49 11.50 3.73
CA ALA A 51 -2.99 11.70 2.38
C ALA A 51 -1.47 11.94 2.29
N GLU A 52 -0.88 12.66 3.26
CA GLU A 52 0.55 12.96 3.24
C GLU A 52 1.40 11.71 3.47
N GLU A 53 0.99 10.83 4.39
CA GLU A 53 1.62 9.53 4.59
C GLU A 53 1.53 8.67 3.32
N ALA A 54 0.37 8.67 2.65
CA ALA A 54 0.16 7.94 1.40
C ALA A 54 1.12 8.38 0.29
N LYS A 55 1.34 9.70 0.12
CA LYS A 55 2.28 10.25 -0.89
C LYS A 55 3.71 9.73 -0.71
N GLN A 56 4.13 9.44 0.51
CA GLN A 56 5.49 8.96 0.79
C GLN A 56 5.78 7.60 0.12
N ALA A 57 4.75 6.83 -0.23
CA ALA A 57 4.91 5.59 -0.97
C ALA A 57 5.57 5.78 -2.34
N ALA A 58 5.47 6.98 -2.92
CA ALA A 58 6.06 7.39 -4.20
C ALA A 58 5.80 6.36 -5.32
N LEU A 59 4.54 5.91 -5.46
CA LEU A 59 4.18 4.86 -6.42
C LEU A 59 4.38 5.29 -7.87
N ALA A 60 4.32 6.58 -8.15
CA ALA A 60 4.68 7.17 -9.44
C ALA A 60 6.16 6.96 -9.82
N ASP A 61 7.05 6.76 -8.85
CA ASP A 61 8.49 6.55 -9.12
C ASP A 61 8.82 5.08 -9.42
N LYS A 62 7.88 4.15 -9.18
CA LYS A 62 8.06 2.70 -9.34
C LYS A 62 7.78 2.23 -10.76
N GLN A 63 8.56 2.75 -11.70
CA GLN A 63 8.36 2.60 -13.15
C GLN A 63 8.44 1.17 -13.69
N ARG A 64 8.89 0.20 -12.89
CA ARG A 64 9.12 -1.19 -13.29
C ARG A 64 8.02 -2.15 -12.83
N ILE A 65 6.99 -1.64 -12.16
CA ILE A 65 5.81 -2.40 -11.77
C ILE A 65 4.88 -2.50 -12.98
N ASP A 66 4.37 -3.69 -13.26
CA ASP A 66 3.40 -3.94 -14.32
C ASP A 66 1.98 -4.04 -13.76
N LYS A 67 1.84 -4.64 -12.56
CA LYS A 67 0.57 -4.83 -11.86
C LYS A 67 0.67 -4.33 -10.42
N LEU A 68 -0.27 -3.48 -10.01
CA LEU A 68 -0.40 -3.00 -8.65
C LEU A 68 -1.73 -3.46 -8.03
N GLU A 69 -1.66 -4.05 -6.84
CA GLU A 69 -2.84 -4.39 -6.05
C GLU A 69 -2.86 -3.58 -4.75
N LEU A 70 -3.93 -2.82 -4.50
CA LEU A 70 -4.16 -2.06 -3.27
C LEU A 70 -5.25 -2.77 -2.46
N ARG A 71 -4.94 -3.20 -1.23
CA ARG A 71 -5.85 -4.00 -0.41
C ARG A 71 -6.14 -3.38 0.96
N TRP A 72 -7.43 -3.31 1.29
CA TRP A 72 -7.98 -2.77 2.55
C TRP A 72 -8.78 -3.82 3.30
N HIS A 73 -8.85 -3.68 4.63
CA HIS A 73 -9.86 -4.35 5.44
C HIS A 73 -10.92 -3.32 5.84
N ASP A 74 -12.15 -3.54 5.39
CA ASP A 74 -13.29 -2.73 5.76
C ASP A 74 -13.78 -3.17 7.15
N HIS A 75 -13.62 -2.27 8.12
CA HIS A 75 -14.08 -2.45 9.49
C HIS A 75 -15.48 -1.87 9.76
N GLY A 76 -16.18 -1.36 8.73
CA GLY A 76 -17.55 -0.86 8.82
C GLY A 76 -17.69 0.51 9.51
N ASN A 77 -16.58 1.17 9.84
CA ASN A 77 -16.55 2.49 10.49
C ASN A 77 -15.50 3.44 9.85
N ASP A 78 -15.07 3.15 8.62
CA ASP A 78 -14.08 3.98 7.93
C ASP A 78 -14.75 5.26 7.40
N ASN A 79 -14.20 6.42 7.78
CA ASN A 79 -14.58 7.70 7.21
C ASN A 79 -14.29 7.69 5.71
N SER A 80 -15.33 7.63 4.88
CA SER A 80 -15.22 7.51 3.43
C SER A 80 -14.42 8.64 2.76
N GLN A 81 -14.33 9.81 3.41
CA GLN A 81 -13.62 10.97 2.88
C GLN A 81 -12.10 10.81 2.96
N ASP A 82 -11.57 10.31 4.07
CA ASP A 82 -10.12 10.12 4.27
C ASP A 82 -9.58 9.06 3.29
N THR A 83 -10.39 8.03 3.01
CA THR A 83 -10.05 6.95 2.07
C THR A 83 -9.90 7.45 0.62
N ALA A 84 -10.73 8.39 0.19
CA ALA A 84 -10.66 8.96 -1.16
C ALA A 84 -9.38 9.79 -1.34
N GLU A 85 -9.05 10.65 -0.37
CA GLU A 85 -7.83 11.47 -0.39
C GLU A 85 -6.56 10.61 -0.38
N ILE A 86 -6.57 9.50 0.39
CA ILE A 86 -5.48 8.52 0.39
C ILE A 86 -5.32 7.87 -0.98
N LEU A 87 -6.41 7.41 -1.61
CA LEU A 87 -6.36 6.83 -2.96
C LEU A 87 -5.80 7.81 -3.99
N GLU A 88 -6.25 9.06 -3.94
CA GLU A 88 -5.76 10.12 -4.84
C GLU A 88 -4.27 10.37 -4.67
N CYS A 89 -3.69 10.09 -3.51
CA CYS A 89 -2.25 10.23 -3.24
C CYS A 89 -1.44 8.98 -3.58
N LEU A 90 -2.08 7.81 -3.73
CA LEU A 90 -1.46 6.54 -4.12
C LEU A 90 -1.37 6.38 -5.64
N GLN A 91 -1.28 7.47 -6.40
CA GLN A 91 -1.26 7.38 -7.86
C GLN A 91 -0.08 6.54 -8.36
N PRO A 92 -0.34 5.47 -9.12
CA PRO A 92 0.73 4.71 -9.76
C PRO A 92 1.36 5.49 -10.91
N HIS A 93 2.48 4.97 -11.42
CA HIS A 93 3.06 5.48 -12.67
C HIS A 93 2.12 5.24 -13.86
N PHE A 94 2.20 6.12 -14.86
CA PHE A 94 1.30 6.14 -16.02
C PHE A 94 1.46 4.95 -16.99
N HIS A 95 2.54 4.17 -16.87
CA HIS A 95 2.78 2.96 -17.68
C HIS A 95 2.25 1.67 -17.02
N LEU A 96 1.57 1.76 -15.87
CA LEU A 96 1.04 0.60 -15.16
C LEU A 96 0.03 -0.13 -16.06
N LYS A 97 0.15 -1.45 -16.21
CA LYS A 97 -0.71 -2.25 -17.09
C LYS A 97 -2.01 -2.64 -16.38
N GLU A 98 -1.92 -2.94 -15.09
CA GLU A 98 -3.04 -3.43 -14.30
C GLU A 98 -3.06 -2.79 -12.91
N LEU A 99 -4.21 -2.23 -12.53
CA LEU A 99 -4.50 -1.74 -11.19
C LEU A 99 -5.71 -2.46 -10.63
N GLU A 100 -5.58 -3.03 -9.43
CA GLU A 100 -6.66 -3.68 -8.72
C GLU A 100 -6.80 -3.06 -7.33
N ILE A 101 -8.02 -2.67 -6.96
CA ILE A 101 -8.34 -2.13 -5.62
C ILE A 101 -9.34 -3.10 -4.99
N ILE A 102 -8.96 -3.70 -3.86
CA ILE A 102 -9.73 -4.75 -3.18
C ILE A 102 -10.05 -4.31 -1.76
N SER A 103 -11.34 -4.36 -1.41
CA SER A 103 -11.82 -4.21 -0.04
C SER A 103 -12.29 -5.55 0.52
N LEU A 104 -11.77 -5.95 1.69
CA LEU A 104 -12.14 -7.16 2.41
C LEU A 104 -13.06 -6.82 3.58
N VAL A 105 -14.32 -7.23 3.50
CA VAL A 105 -15.27 -7.08 4.61
C VAL A 105 -15.04 -8.21 5.62
N VAL A 106 -14.59 -7.89 6.83
CA VAL A 106 -14.43 -8.88 7.89
C VAL A 106 -15.76 -9.05 8.63
N ARG A 107 -16.49 -10.14 8.35
CA ARG A 107 -17.67 -10.51 9.15
C ARG A 107 -17.21 -11.24 10.41
N SER A 108 -17.37 -10.59 11.57
CA SER A 108 -17.19 -11.25 12.87
C SER A 108 -18.26 -12.32 13.04
N PHE A 109 -17.87 -13.59 13.02
CA PHE A 109 -18.74 -14.69 13.46
C PHE A 109 -18.53 -14.89 14.96
N LEU A 110 -19.56 -14.60 15.77
CA LEU A 110 -19.60 -15.07 17.15
C LEU A 110 -19.81 -16.58 17.10
N VAL A 111 -18.80 -17.35 17.49
CA VAL A 111 -18.99 -18.75 17.84
C VAL A 111 -19.55 -18.76 19.26
N GLY A 112 -20.83 -19.13 19.38
CA GLY A 112 -21.51 -19.32 20.66
C GLY A 112 -21.09 -20.58 21.38
#